data_AF-A0A806KKW3-F1
#
_entry.id   AF-A0A806KKW3-F1
#
_cell.length_a   1.000
_cell.length_b   1.000
_cell.length_c   1.000
_cell.angle_alpha   90.00
_cell.angle_beta   90.00
_cell.angle_gamma   90.00
#
_symmetry.space_group_name_H-M   'P 1'
#
loop_
_entity.id
_entity.type
_entity.pdbx_description
1 polymer ?
#
loop_
_entity_poly.entity_id
_entity_poly.type
_entity_poly.pdbx_seq_one_letter_code
_entity_poly.pdbx_strand_id
1 'polypeptide(L)'
;MSKQKPEYPFLGLLVSGGHTIICRADNFDDIAVMGTTIDDAAGEAFDKVAKFYNFGYPGGVIIDKMAHNGDSGAFRFPIPSLHKADHRYDVSYSGLKTAVTSQLEMFRVKKKLPITT
;
A
#
# COMPACT_ATOMS: atom_id res chain seq x y z
N MET A 1 7.91 15.30 -15.99
CA MET A 1 7.66 15.82 -14.62
C MET A 1 8.23 17.22 -14.54
N SER A 2 7.44 18.22 -14.15
CA SER A 2 7.94 19.59 -14.00
C SER A 2 8.99 19.63 -12.88
N LYS A 3 10.13 20.26 -13.16
CA LYS A 3 11.25 20.46 -12.20
C LYS A 3 10.96 21.61 -11.21
N GLN A 4 9.71 21.95 -10.95
CA GLN A 4 9.38 23.03 -10.02
C GLN A 4 9.39 22.48 -8.59
N LYS A 5 10.23 23.07 -7.74
CA LYS A 5 10.17 22.81 -6.30
C LYS A 5 8.83 23.35 -5.79
N PRO A 6 8.08 22.58 -4.99
CA PRO A 6 6.87 23.10 -4.37
C PRO A 6 7.23 24.30 -3.47
N GLU A 7 6.40 25.33 -3.51
CA GLU A 7 6.50 26.45 -2.58
C GLU A 7 6.00 26.02 -1.21
N TYR A 8 6.51 26.67 -0.17
CA TYR A 8 6.04 26.45 1.20
C TYR A 8 4.69 27.15 1.44
N PRO A 9 3.83 26.61 2.33
CA PRO A 9 3.93 25.27 2.92
C PRO A 9 3.48 24.19 1.93
N PHE A 10 4.06 22.99 2.01
CA PHE A 10 3.63 21.84 1.19
C PHE A 10 3.51 20.55 1.98
N LEU A 11 2.71 19.62 1.45
CA LEU A 11 2.62 18.24 1.95
C LEU A 11 3.61 17.35 1.22
N GLY A 12 4.40 16.59 2.00
CA GLY A 12 5.31 15.57 1.52
C GLY A 12 4.79 14.17 1.83
N LEU A 13 4.94 13.27 0.87
CA LEU A 13 4.71 11.83 1.05
C LEU A 13 6.02 11.10 0.73
N LEU A 14 6.70 10.62 1.77
CA LEU A 14 7.88 9.77 1.63
C LEU A 14 7.44 8.32 1.63
N VAL A 15 7.62 7.65 0.48
CA VAL A 15 7.33 6.21 0.34
C VAL A 15 8.58 5.52 -0.19
N SER A 16 9.07 4.54 0.57
CA SER A 16 10.21 3.70 0.21
C SER A 16 9.98 2.25 0.68
N GLY A 17 10.98 1.40 0.51
CA GLY A 17 10.95 0.03 1.03
C GLY A 17 10.77 -0.03 2.56
N GLY A 18 11.30 0.95 3.30
CA GLY A 18 11.29 0.95 4.78
C GLY A 18 10.62 2.14 5.43
N HIS A 19 10.09 3.09 4.65
CA HIS A 19 9.44 4.29 5.18
C HIS A 19 8.11 4.54 4.48
N THR A 20 7.14 4.98 5.27
CA THR A 20 5.91 5.60 4.79
C THR A 20 5.60 6.74 5.75
N ILE A 21 5.82 7.97 5.30
CA ILE A 21 5.71 9.18 6.14
C ILE A 21 4.91 10.23 5.37
N ILE A 22 3.91 10.79 6.03
CA ILE A 22 3.19 12.00 5.61
C ILE A 22 3.72 13.13 6.46
N CYS A 23 4.22 14.18 5.83
CA CYS A 23 4.73 15.37 6.53
C CYS A 23 4.20 16.65 5.91
N ARG A 24 4.21 17.73 6.70
CA ARG A 24 4.01 19.10 6.24
C ARG A 24 5.33 19.84 6.40
N ALA A 25 5.86 20.36 5.32
CA ALA A 25 7.01 21.25 5.36
C ALA A 25 6.50 22.69 5.31
N ASP A 26 6.65 23.41 6.41
CA ASP A 26 6.31 24.83 6.50
C ASP A 26 7.52 25.67 6.07
N ASN A 27 8.75 25.20 6.31
CA ASN A 27 10.02 25.85 5.94
C ASN A 27 11.08 24.79 5.57
N PHE A 28 12.34 25.19 5.27
CA PHE A 28 13.42 24.25 4.97
C PHE A 28 13.87 23.39 6.17
N ASP A 29 13.69 23.91 7.38
CA ASP A 29 14.04 23.31 8.67
C ASP A 29 12.81 23.07 9.57
N ASP A 30 11.62 23.44 9.11
CA ASP A 30 10.35 23.22 9.80
C ASP A 30 9.51 22.17 9.06
N ILE A 31 9.64 20.91 9.52
CA ILE A 31 8.95 19.76 8.96
C ILE A 31 8.20 19.04 10.08
N ALA A 32 6.87 19.12 10.04
CA ALA A 32 5.99 18.40 10.95
C ALA A 32 5.65 17.02 10.37
N VAL A 33 5.94 15.94 11.10
CA VAL A 33 5.43 14.61 10.78
C VAL A 33 3.95 14.57 11.13
N MET A 34 3.12 14.33 10.13
CA MET A 34 1.66 14.28 10.24
C MET A 34 1.15 12.86 10.43
N GLY A 35 1.89 11.86 9.95
CA GLY A 35 1.60 10.45 10.19
C GLY A 35 2.67 9.53 9.58
N THR A 36 2.75 8.31 10.10
CA THR A 36 3.66 7.26 9.63
C THR A 36 2.92 5.95 9.40
N THR A 37 3.60 4.94 8.85
CA THR A 37 3.11 3.56 9.03
C THR A 37 3.28 3.15 10.49
N ILE A 38 2.32 2.40 11.03
CA ILE A 38 2.45 1.75 12.35
C ILE A 38 2.85 0.27 12.24
N ASP A 39 2.95 -0.26 11.02
CA ASP A 39 3.37 -1.63 10.74
C ASP A 39 4.40 -1.72 9.61
N ASP A 40 4.03 -2.29 8.46
CA ASP A 40 4.90 -2.45 7.31
C ASP A 40 4.94 -1.13 6.54
N ALA A 41 6.09 -0.74 5.98
CA ALA A 41 6.10 0.31 4.96
C ALA A 41 5.37 -0.19 3.70
N ALA A 42 4.88 0.74 2.87
CA ALA A 42 4.17 0.37 1.65
C ALA A 42 5.01 -0.56 0.75
N GLY A 43 6.30 -0.25 0.57
CA GLY A 43 7.21 -1.09 -0.22
C GLY A 43 7.39 -2.49 0.36
N GLU A 44 7.58 -2.60 1.68
CA GLU A 44 7.67 -3.88 2.37
C GLU A 44 6.38 -4.71 2.26
N ALA A 45 5.20 -4.06 2.29
CA ALA A 45 3.94 -4.75 2.08
C ALA A 45 3.86 -5.38 0.68
N PHE A 46 4.29 -4.67 -0.38
CA PHE A 46 4.39 -5.22 -1.72
C PHE A 46 5.37 -6.41 -1.79
N ASP A 47 6.55 -6.29 -1.18
CA ASP A 47 7.56 -7.35 -1.17
C ASP A 47 7.07 -8.61 -0.43
N LYS A 48 6.35 -8.44 0.69
CA LYS A 48 5.74 -9.55 1.44
C LYS A 48 4.65 -10.25 0.63
N VAL A 49 3.80 -9.50 -0.08
CA VAL A 49 2.79 -10.07 -0.98
C VAL A 49 3.45 -10.83 -2.13
N ALA A 50 4.45 -10.24 -2.80
CA ALA A 50 5.16 -10.91 -3.89
C ALA A 50 5.84 -12.20 -3.42
N LYS A 51 6.43 -12.19 -2.21
CA LYS A 51 7.00 -13.38 -1.58
C LYS A 51 5.95 -14.45 -1.32
N PHE A 52 4.77 -14.09 -0.79
CA PHE A 52 3.68 -15.04 -0.53
C PHE A 52 3.24 -15.77 -1.79
N TYR A 53 3.13 -15.06 -2.91
CA TYR A 53 2.74 -15.62 -4.20
C TYR A 53 3.91 -16.18 -5.03
N ASN A 54 5.14 -16.15 -4.50
CA ASN A 54 6.36 -16.57 -5.18
C ASN A 54 6.61 -15.86 -6.51
N PHE A 55 6.31 -14.55 -6.59
CA PHE A 55 6.51 -13.73 -7.79
C PHE A 55 7.95 -13.24 -7.97
N GLY A 56 8.76 -13.23 -6.90
CA GLY A 56 10.14 -12.73 -6.91
C GLY A 56 10.32 -11.39 -6.19
N TYR A 57 11.49 -10.77 -6.38
CA TYR A 57 11.91 -9.50 -5.74
C TYR A 57 12.65 -8.60 -6.76
N PRO A 58 12.47 -7.25 -6.73
CA PRO A 58 11.61 -6.47 -5.85
C PRO A 58 10.13 -6.60 -6.19
N GLY A 59 9.32 -6.88 -5.18
CA GLY A 59 7.90 -7.23 -5.32
C GLY A 59 7.05 -6.11 -5.88
N GLY A 60 7.33 -4.86 -5.48
CA GLY A 60 6.62 -3.68 -5.99
C GLY A 60 6.67 -3.54 -7.51
N VAL A 61 7.86 -3.71 -8.11
CA VAL A 61 8.04 -3.60 -9.58
C VAL A 61 7.32 -4.73 -10.31
N ILE A 62 7.31 -5.93 -9.73
CA ILE A 62 6.68 -7.10 -10.35
C ILE A 62 5.16 -6.95 -10.30
N ILE A 63 4.61 -6.60 -9.13
CA ILE A 63 3.17 -6.40 -8.94
C ILE A 63 2.66 -5.25 -9.82
N ASP A 64 3.39 -4.14 -9.92
CA ASP A 64 3.03 -3.03 -10.80
C ASP A 64 2.92 -3.47 -12.28
N LYS A 65 3.92 -4.20 -12.78
CA LYS A 65 3.88 -4.75 -14.15
C LYS A 65 2.70 -5.70 -14.37
N MET A 66 2.38 -6.53 -13.38
CA MET A 66 1.23 -7.46 -13.47
C MET A 66 -0.10 -6.70 -13.44
N ALA A 67 -0.21 -5.63 -12.65
CA ALA A 67 -1.41 -4.82 -12.52
C ALA A 67 -1.85 -4.16 -13.84
N HIS A 68 -0.90 -3.83 -14.73
CA HIS A 68 -1.21 -3.27 -16.06
C HIS A 68 -2.06 -4.18 -16.94
N ASN A 69 -1.97 -5.50 -16.74
CA ASN A 69 -2.75 -6.51 -17.46
C ASN A 69 -3.87 -7.12 -16.59
N GLY A 70 -4.06 -6.59 -15.38
CA GLY A 70 -5.08 -7.06 -14.43
C GLY A 70 -6.43 -6.38 -14.65
N ASP A 71 -7.47 -6.95 -14.04
CA ASP A 71 -8.79 -6.33 -13.95
C ASP A 71 -8.91 -5.60 -12.60
N SER A 72 -9.00 -4.26 -12.65
CA SER A 72 -9.14 -3.41 -11.46
C SER A 72 -10.50 -3.58 -10.75
N GLY A 73 -11.49 -4.18 -11.41
CA GLY A 73 -12.80 -4.52 -10.85
C GLY A 73 -12.87 -5.90 -10.21
N ALA A 74 -11.84 -6.73 -10.35
CA ALA A 74 -11.88 -8.12 -9.89
C ALA A 74 -12.04 -8.24 -8.36
N PHE A 75 -11.38 -7.36 -7.60
CA PHE A 75 -11.37 -7.41 -6.13
C PHE A 75 -11.37 -6.01 -5.51
N ARG A 76 -12.11 -5.86 -4.40
CA ARG A 76 -12.05 -4.67 -3.54
C ARG A 76 -11.27 -5.00 -2.28
N PHE A 77 -10.13 -4.35 -2.11
CA PHE A 77 -9.31 -4.46 -0.91
C PHE A 77 -9.61 -3.32 0.07
N PRO A 78 -9.42 -3.53 1.39
CA PRO A 78 -9.56 -2.46 2.37
C PRO A 78 -8.51 -1.38 2.11
N ILE A 79 -8.91 -0.12 2.30
CA ILE A 79 -7.99 1.02 2.23
C ILE A 79 -7.17 1.03 3.54
N PRO A 80 -5.83 1.14 3.46
CA PRO A 80 -4.98 1.40 4.62
C PRO A 80 -5.41 2.69 5.33
N SER A 81 -6.09 2.59 6.48
CA SER A 81 -6.45 3.74 7.30
C SER A 81 -6.60 3.34 8.76
N LEU A 82 -6.03 4.13 9.67
CA LEU A 82 -6.27 4.00 11.10
C LEU A 82 -6.94 5.25 11.65
N HIS A 83 -8.18 5.09 12.10
CA HIS A 83 -8.88 6.16 12.83
C HIS A 83 -8.52 6.19 14.34
N LYS A 84 -7.64 5.30 14.82
CA LYS A 84 -7.31 5.10 16.24
C LYS A 84 -5.80 5.02 16.53
N ALA A 85 -4.98 5.71 15.76
CA ALA A 85 -3.53 5.76 15.97
C ALA A 85 -3.13 7.10 16.61
N ASP A 86 -1.86 7.21 17.01
CA ASP A 86 -1.31 8.39 17.70
C ASP A 86 -1.44 9.65 16.84
N HIS A 87 -1.29 9.52 15.51
CA HIS A 87 -1.61 10.59 14.56
C HIS A 87 -2.83 10.25 13.69
N ARG A 88 -3.61 11.28 13.36
CA ARG A 88 -4.79 11.19 12.48
C ARG A 88 -4.47 10.60 11.11
N TYR A 89 -3.23 10.73 10.64
CA TYR A 89 -2.81 10.31 9.29
C TYR A 89 -1.92 9.07 9.31
N ASP A 90 -1.85 8.36 10.44
CA ASP A 90 -1.14 7.09 10.49
C ASP A 90 -1.86 6.04 9.63
N VAL A 91 -1.06 5.17 9.01
CA VAL A 91 -1.51 4.13 8.09
C VAL A 91 -1.05 2.74 8.52
N SER A 92 -1.78 1.71 8.10
CA SER A 92 -1.41 0.31 8.33
C SER A 92 -1.71 -0.52 7.10
N TYR A 93 -0.72 -1.31 6.70
CA TYR A 93 -0.77 -2.18 5.52
C TYR A 93 -0.99 -3.66 5.87
N SER A 94 -0.96 -4.04 7.15
CA SER A 94 -1.23 -5.43 7.58
C SER A 94 -2.62 -5.93 7.21
N GLY A 95 -3.64 -5.07 7.30
CA GLY A 95 -5.01 -5.40 6.87
C GLY A 95 -5.09 -5.67 5.37
N LEU A 96 -4.43 -4.84 4.56
CA LEU A 96 -4.33 -5.02 3.11
C LEU A 96 -3.61 -6.33 2.77
N LYS A 97 -2.46 -6.59 3.40
CA LYS A 97 -1.69 -7.83 3.24
C LYS A 97 -2.55 -9.06 3.53
N THR A 98 -3.27 -9.05 4.64
CA THR A 98 -4.15 -10.16 5.06
C THR A 98 -5.28 -10.39 4.07
N ALA A 99 -5.91 -9.31 3.59
CA ALA A 99 -6.96 -9.41 2.58
C ALA A 99 -6.42 -10.00 1.28
N VAL A 100 -5.26 -9.55 0.82
CA VAL A 100 -4.62 -10.01 -0.41
C VAL A 100 -4.22 -11.47 -0.33
N THR A 101 -3.64 -11.95 0.78
CA THR A 101 -3.24 -13.36 0.92
C THR A 101 -4.45 -14.29 1.09
N SER A 102 -5.48 -13.86 1.81
CA SER A 102 -6.72 -14.64 2.00
C SER A 102 -7.53 -14.79 0.71
N GLN A 103 -7.37 -13.86 -0.24
CA GLN A 103 -8.14 -13.83 -1.48
C GLN A 103 -7.93 -15.08 -2.35
N LEU A 104 -6.71 -15.64 -2.38
CA LEU A 104 -6.41 -16.84 -3.15
C LEU A 104 -7.29 -18.02 -2.72
N GLU A 105 -7.45 -18.20 -1.41
CA GLU A 105 -8.27 -19.27 -0.85
C GLU A 105 -9.75 -19.04 -1.16
N MET A 106 -10.24 -17.79 -1.05
CA MET A 106 -11.62 -17.46 -1.43
C MET A 106 -11.91 -17.73 -2.92
N PHE A 107 -10.94 -17.42 -3.80
CA PHE A 107 -11.06 -17.69 -5.23
C PHE A 107 -11.08 -19.21 -5.52
N ARG A 108 -10.23 -19.98 -4.85
CA ARG A 108 -10.21 -21.45 -4.95
C ARG A 108 -11.52 -22.09 -4.50
N VAL A 109 -12.13 -21.58 -3.43
CA VAL A 109 -13.43 -22.04 -2.94
C VAL A 109 -14.55 -21.72 -3.93
N LYS A 110 -14.61 -20.49 -4.46
CA LYS A 110 -15.61 -20.13 -5.49
C LYS A 110 -15.53 -20.98 -6.75
N LYS A 111 -14.31 -21.33 -7.20
CA LYS A 111 -14.11 -22.17 -8.39
C LYS A 111 -14.48 -23.64 -8.18
N LYS A 112 -14.60 -24.09 -6.91
CA LYS A 112 -15.03 -25.44 -6.53
C LYS A 112 -16.54 -25.58 -6.33
N LEU A 113 -17.30 -24.48 -6.29
CA LEU A 113 -18.76 -24.55 -6.29
C LEU A 113 -19.24 -24.85 -7.72
N PRO A 114 -19.93 -25.97 -7.98
CA PRO A 114 -20.56 -26.19 -9.28
C PRO A 114 -21.59 -25.08 -9.50
N ILE A 115 -21.53 -24.44 -10.66
CA ILE A 115 -22.56 -23.50 -11.11
C ILE A 115 -23.82 -24.35 -11.31
N THR A 116 -24.67 -24.42 -10.30
CA THR A 116 -25.96 -25.09 -10.43
C THR A 116 -26.88 -24.13 -11.17
N THR A 117 -27.38 -24.61 -12.31
CA THR A 117 -28.36 -23.95 -13.19
C THR A 117 -29.68 -23.73 -12.46
#